data_AF-A0AAU9XLG9-F1
#
_entry.id   AF-A0AAU9XLG9-F1
#
_cell.length_a   1.000
_cell.length_b   1.000
_cell.length_c   1.000
_cell.angle_alpha   90.00
_cell.angle_beta   90.00
_cell.angle_gamma   90.00
#
_symmetry.space_group_name_H-M   'P 1'
#
loop_
_entity.id
_entity.type
_entity.pdbx_description
1 polymer ?
#
loop_
_entity_poly.entity_id
_entity_poly.type
_entity_poly.pdbx_seq_one_letter_code
_entity_poly.pdbx_strand_id
1 'polypeptide(L)'
;MEFAVQMTCKNCVDAICNSLHGVEGITSFTVDPNSEQVTLETTLSTRQVQNLLETSGRTAILRGLDIISFHTGKDLKHLGAAVVEMRSGIVKGVTRFVQVSEDLCVIDGTIDGLSPGLHGLNIHELGDLSLGCASTGDHYNPRNCQHGAREDNERHVGDLGNISADKNGRASFRMEDKNIKVWDVIGRSLVVHHGEDDLGRGTNELSKITGNSGPGLSCGIIARSAGLFQNTKKYCACDGKILWEDKPLSEPTSMPSQL
;
A
#
# COMPACT_ATOMS: atom_id res chain seq x y z
N MET A 1 4.47 -7.09 -10.53
CA MET A 1 4.65 -5.64 -10.35
C MET A 1 5.19 -5.03 -11.64
N GLU A 2 4.71 -3.87 -12.06
CA GLU A 2 5.21 -3.12 -13.23
C GLU A 2 5.73 -1.76 -12.78
N PHE A 3 6.99 -1.47 -13.10
CA PHE A 3 7.66 -0.20 -12.83
C PHE A 3 8.06 0.50 -14.13
N ALA A 4 7.90 1.82 -14.18
CA ALA A 4 8.67 2.69 -15.07
C ALA A 4 10.03 2.97 -14.45
N VAL A 5 11.11 2.70 -15.16
CA VAL A 5 12.47 2.97 -14.70
C VAL A 5 13.24 3.64 -15.83
N GLN A 6 13.74 4.85 -15.58
CA GLN A 6 14.44 5.61 -16.62
C GLN A 6 15.71 4.90 -17.07
N MET A 7 15.76 4.43 -18.32
CA MET A 7 16.87 3.64 -18.85
C MET A 7 17.30 4.13 -20.23
N THR A 8 18.14 5.17 -20.24
CA THR A 8 18.58 5.84 -21.48
C THR A 8 19.80 5.19 -22.15
N CYS A 9 20.36 4.11 -21.60
CA CYS A 9 21.64 3.55 -22.02
C CYS A 9 21.75 2.03 -21.80
N LYS A 10 22.66 1.35 -22.51
CA LYS A 10 22.87 -0.09 -22.33
C LYS A 10 23.36 -0.44 -20.91
N ASN A 11 24.31 0.31 -20.38
CA ASN A 11 24.78 0.17 -19.00
C ASN A 11 23.66 0.39 -17.97
N CYS A 12 22.58 1.09 -18.36
CA CYS A 12 21.44 1.34 -17.51
C CYS A 12 20.61 0.07 -17.31
N VAL A 13 20.44 -0.71 -18.38
CA VAL A 13 19.78 -2.02 -18.34
C VAL A 13 20.59 -2.98 -17.49
N ASP A 14 21.92 -3.04 -17.70
CA ASP A 14 22.80 -3.95 -16.95
C ASP A 14 22.76 -3.66 -15.43
N ALA A 15 22.76 -2.38 -15.04
CA ALA A 15 22.65 -1.99 -13.64
C ALA A 15 21.31 -2.40 -13.00
N ILE A 16 20.21 -2.27 -13.74
CA ILE A 16 18.88 -2.71 -13.28
C ILE A 16 18.85 -4.23 -13.14
N CYS A 17 19.33 -4.98 -14.14
CA CYS A 17 19.42 -6.44 -14.07
C CYS A 17 20.24 -6.88 -12.85
N ASN A 18 21.40 -6.26 -12.62
CA ASN A 18 22.26 -6.57 -11.48
C ASN A 18 21.60 -6.29 -10.12
N SER A 19 20.74 -5.26 -10.03
CA SER A 19 20.02 -4.97 -8.78
C SER A 19 18.94 -6.00 -8.42
N LEU A 20 18.50 -6.82 -9.38
CA LEU A 20 17.43 -7.80 -9.21
C LEU A 20 17.93 -9.24 -9.23
N HIS A 21 19.07 -9.49 -9.89
CA HIS A 21 19.58 -10.84 -10.09
C HIS A 21 19.97 -11.51 -8.77
N GLY A 22 19.43 -12.71 -8.52
CA GLY A 22 19.74 -13.49 -7.33
C GLY A 22 19.12 -12.98 -6.03
N VAL A 23 18.22 -12.00 -6.08
CA VAL A 23 17.50 -11.50 -4.90
C VAL A 23 16.44 -12.52 -4.48
N GLU A 24 16.50 -12.95 -3.22
CA GLU A 24 15.51 -13.83 -2.62
C GLU A 24 14.10 -13.20 -2.67
N GLY A 25 13.11 -13.98 -3.08
CA GLY A 25 11.73 -13.51 -3.24
C GLY A 25 11.42 -12.91 -4.62
N ILE A 26 12.38 -12.77 -5.53
CA ILE A 26 12.11 -12.47 -6.95
C ILE A 26 12.12 -13.79 -7.75
N THR A 27 10.97 -14.17 -8.29
CA THR A 27 10.81 -15.39 -9.10
C THR A 27 11.31 -15.16 -10.52
N SER A 28 10.89 -14.06 -11.13
CA SER A 28 11.23 -13.71 -12.51
C SER A 28 11.14 -12.20 -12.72
N PHE A 29 11.89 -11.67 -13.68
CA PHE A 29 11.76 -10.28 -14.09
C PHE A 29 12.05 -10.11 -15.58
N THR A 30 11.51 -9.04 -16.16
CA THR A 30 11.74 -8.62 -17.55
C THR A 30 12.01 -7.13 -17.58
N VAL A 31 13.05 -6.74 -18.32
CA VAL A 31 13.43 -5.33 -18.53
C VAL A 31 13.24 -5.01 -20.02
N ASP A 32 12.36 -4.05 -20.32
CA ASP A 32 12.13 -3.56 -21.68
C ASP A 32 12.65 -2.11 -21.81
N PRO A 33 13.82 -1.91 -22.46
CA PRO A 33 14.37 -0.57 -22.66
C PRO A 33 13.58 0.30 -23.63
N ASN A 34 12.74 -0.28 -24.51
CA ASN A 34 11.98 0.53 -25.46
C ASN A 34 10.81 1.25 -24.78
N SER A 35 10.23 0.62 -23.77
CA SER A 35 9.11 1.17 -22.99
C SER A 35 9.53 1.71 -21.62
N GLU A 36 10.84 1.66 -21.31
CA GLU A 36 11.43 2.00 -20.01
C GLU A 36 10.71 1.27 -18.86
N GLN A 37 10.43 -0.02 -19.07
CA GLN A 37 9.58 -0.82 -18.20
C GLN A 37 10.36 -1.95 -17.54
N VAL A 38 10.07 -2.21 -16.27
CA VAL A 38 10.50 -3.40 -15.55
C VAL A 38 9.27 -4.12 -15.00
N THR A 39 9.09 -5.38 -15.39
CA THR A 39 8.03 -6.25 -14.87
C THR A 39 8.65 -7.33 -14.00
N LEU A 40 8.11 -7.55 -12.80
CA LEU A 40 8.63 -8.51 -11.83
C LEU A 40 7.53 -9.40 -11.26
N GLU A 41 7.86 -10.68 -11.07
CA GLU A 41 7.12 -11.64 -10.26
C GLU A 41 7.85 -11.83 -8.93
N THR A 42 7.19 -11.51 -7.81
CA THR A 42 7.88 -11.44 -6.52
C THR A 42 6.95 -11.50 -5.31
N THR A 43 7.46 -12.05 -4.21
CA THR A 43 6.84 -12.03 -2.88
C THR A 43 7.28 -10.84 -2.03
N LEU A 44 8.22 -10.02 -2.52
CA LEU A 44 8.66 -8.79 -1.86
C LEU A 44 7.57 -7.73 -1.87
N SER A 45 7.62 -6.79 -0.93
CA SER A 45 6.73 -5.62 -0.92
C SER A 45 7.07 -4.66 -2.06
N THR A 46 6.11 -3.81 -2.44
CA THR A 46 6.33 -2.79 -3.48
C THR A 46 7.57 -1.95 -3.17
N ARG A 47 7.75 -1.61 -1.89
CA ARG A 47 8.86 -0.78 -1.43
C ARG A 47 10.21 -1.49 -1.51
N GLN A 48 10.27 -2.77 -1.15
CA GLN A 48 11.51 -3.55 -1.27
C GLN A 48 11.98 -3.59 -2.73
N VAL A 49 11.06 -3.82 -3.66
CA VAL A 49 11.38 -3.82 -5.10
C VAL A 49 11.80 -2.44 -5.58
N GLN A 50 11.08 -1.38 -5.17
CA GLN A 50 11.46 -0.02 -5.52
C GLN A 50 12.86 0.34 -5.02
N ASN A 51 13.20 -0.01 -3.77
CA ASN A 51 14.53 0.20 -3.21
C ASN A 51 15.61 -0.51 -4.02
N LEU A 52 15.38 -1.78 -4.40
CA LEU A 52 16.31 -2.55 -5.21
C LEU A 52 16.57 -1.86 -6.54
N LEU A 53 15.50 -1.48 -7.27
CA LEU A 53 15.63 -0.77 -8.54
C LEU A 53 16.37 0.58 -8.37
N GLU A 54 16.11 1.30 -7.29
CA GLU A 54 16.75 2.59 -6.99
C GLU A 54 18.25 2.45 -6.65
N THR A 55 18.74 1.27 -6.21
CA THR A 55 20.19 1.03 -6.06
C THR A 55 20.96 1.14 -7.37
N SER A 56 20.28 1.01 -8.50
CA SER A 56 20.88 1.24 -9.82
C SER A 56 21.17 2.74 -10.10
N GLY A 57 20.76 3.64 -9.21
CA GLY A 57 20.86 5.09 -9.37
C GLY A 57 19.73 5.70 -10.21
N ARG A 58 18.61 4.98 -10.37
CA ARG A 58 17.48 5.38 -11.21
C ARG A 58 16.21 5.48 -10.40
N THR A 59 15.39 6.47 -10.72
CA THR A 59 14.03 6.56 -10.17
C THR A 59 13.17 5.43 -10.74
N ALA A 60 12.52 4.68 -9.85
CA ALA A 60 11.57 3.64 -10.20
C ALA A 60 10.17 4.04 -9.74
N ILE A 61 9.21 4.05 -10.66
CA ILE A 61 7.82 4.46 -10.40
C ILE A 61 6.91 3.27 -10.67
N LEU A 62 6.15 2.81 -9.67
CA LEU A 62 5.16 1.76 -9.87
C LEU A 62 4.06 2.26 -10.81
N ARG A 63 3.84 1.57 -11.93
CA ARG A 63 2.77 1.85 -12.90
C ARG A 63 1.55 0.96 -12.74
N GLY A 64 1.80 -0.29 -12.37
CA GLY A 64 0.79 -1.34 -12.34
C GLY A 64 1.14 -2.39 -11.31
N LEU A 65 0.11 -2.91 -10.64
CA LEU A 65 0.26 -3.99 -9.69
C LEU A 65 -0.82 -5.02 -9.97
N ASP A 66 -0.40 -6.28 -10.04
CA ASP A 66 -1.27 -7.44 -10.15
C ASP A 66 -0.51 -8.65 -9.59
N ILE A 67 -1.25 -9.70 -9.23
CA ILE A 67 -0.68 -10.96 -8.74
C ILE A 67 -0.99 -12.03 -9.78
N ILE A 68 0.07 -12.52 -10.43
CA ILE A 68 -0.04 -13.52 -11.47
C ILE A 68 -0.10 -14.90 -10.80
N SER A 69 -1.25 -15.58 -10.85
CA SER A 69 -1.31 -17.01 -10.57
C SER A 69 -1.15 -17.76 -11.89
N PHE A 70 0.07 -18.18 -12.22
CA PHE A 70 0.39 -18.96 -13.44
C PHE A 70 -0.15 -20.41 -13.42
N HIS A 71 -1.10 -20.75 -12.54
CA HIS A 71 -1.56 -22.14 -12.40
C HIS A 71 -2.55 -22.64 -13.44
N THR A 72 -3.02 -21.79 -14.36
CA THR A 72 -3.76 -22.27 -15.54
C THR A 72 -3.55 -21.27 -16.66
N GLY A 73 -3.22 -21.71 -17.87
CA GLY A 73 -3.11 -20.87 -19.09
C GLY A 73 -4.43 -20.23 -19.54
N LYS A 74 -5.12 -19.56 -18.61
CA LYS A 74 -6.31 -18.75 -18.81
C LYS A 74 -5.90 -17.29 -18.62
N ASP A 75 -6.46 -16.43 -19.47
CA ASP A 75 -6.22 -14.99 -19.52
C ASP A 75 -6.00 -14.37 -18.13
N LEU A 76 -4.96 -13.54 -18.00
CA LEU A 76 -4.75 -12.66 -16.85
C LEU A 76 -6.00 -11.80 -16.66
N LYS A 77 -6.93 -12.24 -15.82
CA LYS A 77 -8.07 -11.43 -15.42
C LYS A 77 -7.59 -10.48 -14.34
N HIS A 78 -7.41 -9.22 -14.71
CA HIS A 78 -7.28 -8.16 -13.75
C HIS A 78 -8.61 -8.04 -12.97
N LEU A 79 -8.66 -8.54 -11.74
CA LEU A 79 -9.89 -8.54 -10.93
C LEU A 79 -10.11 -7.22 -10.19
N GLY A 80 -9.07 -6.39 -10.05
CA GLY A 80 -9.16 -5.03 -9.55
C GLY A 80 -7.93 -4.60 -8.76
N ALA A 81 -7.53 -3.34 -8.93
CA ALA A 81 -6.53 -2.68 -8.11
C ALA A 81 -7.07 -1.36 -7.55
N ALA A 82 -6.68 -1.07 -6.31
CA ALA A 82 -6.97 0.20 -5.66
C ALA A 82 -5.76 0.71 -4.87
N VAL A 83 -5.77 2.00 -4.57
CA VAL A 83 -4.72 2.69 -3.82
C VAL A 83 -5.36 3.70 -2.87
N VAL A 84 -4.75 3.85 -1.70
CA VAL A 84 -5.04 4.89 -0.72
C VAL A 84 -3.78 5.72 -0.55
N GLU A 85 -3.93 7.03 -0.59
CA GLU A 85 -2.94 7.99 -0.09
C GLU A 85 -3.49 8.60 1.21
N MET A 86 -2.74 8.46 2.29
CA MET A 86 -3.06 9.06 3.58
C MET A 86 -2.18 10.29 3.82
N ARG A 87 -2.76 11.39 4.29
CA ARG A 87 -2.01 12.60 4.63
C ARG A 87 -2.71 13.42 5.72
N SER A 88 -2.18 13.36 6.93
CA SER A 88 -2.67 14.11 8.08
C SER A 88 -1.51 14.48 9.00
N GLY A 89 -1.19 15.77 9.11
CA GLY A 89 -0.04 16.25 9.88
C GLY A 89 1.27 15.62 9.40
N ILE A 90 1.98 14.93 10.32
CA ILE A 90 3.20 14.19 10.02
C ILE A 90 2.94 12.77 9.48
N VAL A 91 1.71 12.25 9.67
CA VAL A 91 1.35 10.88 9.28
C VAL A 91 0.99 10.85 7.80
N LYS A 92 1.76 10.08 7.04
CA LYS A 92 1.65 9.97 5.59
C LYS A 92 1.92 8.56 5.14
N GLY A 93 1.22 8.08 4.13
CA GLY A 93 1.42 6.71 3.67
C GLY A 93 0.67 6.37 2.41
N VAL A 94 1.06 5.27 1.80
CA VAL A 94 0.39 4.68 0.64
C VAL A 94 0.07 3.23 0.96
N THR A 95 -1.16 2.82 0.70
CA THR A 95 -1.60 1.43 0.80
C THR A 95 -2.27 1.01 -0.50
N ARG A 96 -1.95 -0.19 -0.98
CA ARG A 96 -2.41 -0.74 -2.26
C ARG A 96 -3.20 -2.00 -2.01
N PHE A 97 -4.28 -2.14 -2.77
CA PHE A 97 -5.15 -3.31 -2.76
C PHE A 97 -5.09 -3.97 -4.13
N VAL A 98 -4.97 -5.29 -4.15
CA VAL A 98 -4.96 -6.09 -5.37
C VAL A 98 -5.86 -7.29 -5.17
N GLN A 99 -6.89 -7.41 -6.00
CA GLN A 99 -7.72 -8.60 -6.02
C GLN A 99 -7.03 -9.69 -6.83
N VAL A 100 -6.57 -10.73 -6.16
CA VAL A 100 -5.80 -11.84 -6.77
C VAL A 100 -6.71 -12.93 -7.32
N SER A 101 -7.78 -13.20 -6.58
CA SER A 101 -8.85 -14.12 -6.97
C SER A 101 -10.16 -13.55 -6.46
N GLU A 102 -11.29 -14.15 -6.84
CA GLU A 102 -12.57 -13.72 -6.26
C GLU A 102 -12.55 -13.77 -4.73
N ASP A 103 -11.73 -14.62 -4.10
CA ASP A 103 -11.67 -14.85 -2.65
C ASP A 103 -10.38 -14.40 -1.95
N LEU A 104 -9.54 -13.62 -2.62
CA LEU A 104 -8.28 -13.16 -2.04
C LEU A 104 -7.94 -11.75 -2.49
N CYS A 105 -7.88 -10.83 -1.53
CA CYS A 105 -7.33 -9.49 -1.68
C CYS A 105 -5.99 -9.40 -0.95
N VAL A 106 -4.96 -8.89 -1.63
CA VAL A 106 -3.67 -8.57 -1.03
C VAL A 106 -3.60 -7.08 -0.77
N ILE A 107 -3.13 -6.72 0.41
CA ILE A 107 -3.00 -5.35 0.89
C ILE A 107 -1.53 -5.12 1.24
N ASP A 108 -0.90 -4.16 0.57
CA ASP A 108 0.53 -3.83 0.70
C ASP A 108 0.67 -2.33 0.96
N GLY A 109 1.31 -1.94 2.05
CA GLY A 109 1.35 -0.53 2.43
C GLY A 109 2.55 -0.14 3.29
N THR A 110 2.82 1.17 3.23
CA THR A 110 3.82 1.83 4.07
C THR A 110 3.23 3.14 4.61
N ILE A 111 3.34 3.32 5.92
CA ILE A 111 2.87 4.51 6.64
C ILE A 111 4.01 5.03 7.53
N ASP A 112 4.32 6.31 7.40
CA ASP A 112 5.33 7.05 8.15
C ASP A 112 4.70 8.02 9.13
N GLY A 113 5.48 8.43 10.14
CA GLY A 113 5.11 9.47 11.09
C GLY A 113 4.25 8.96 12.26
N LEU A 114 4.15 7.64 12.43
CA LEU A 114 3.47 7.01 13.56
C LEU A 114 4.36 7.02 14.81
N SER A 115 3.76 6.83 15.98
CA SER A 115 4.52 6.44 17.16
C SER A 115 5.02 5.00 17.03
N PRO A 116 6.18 4.62 17.59
CA PRO A 116 6.60 3.22 17.62
C PRO A 116 5.57 2.36 18.36
N GLY A 117 5.21 1.21 17.79
CA GLY A 117 4.22 0.29 18.38
C GLY A 117 3.10 -0.13 17.43
N LEU A 118 2.04 -0.69 18.00
CA LEU A 118 0.89 -1.19 17.26
C LEU A 118 -0.14 -0.09 17.02
N HIS A 119 -0.68 -0.07 15.81
CA HIS A 119 -1.73 0.84 15.39
C HIS A 119 -2.85 0.05 14.69
N GLY A 120 -4.10 0.26 15.11
CA GLY A 120 -5.27 -0.28 14.43
C GLY A 120 -5.39 0.25 12.99
N LEU A 121 -5.78 -0.62 12.07
CA LEU A 121 -6.00 -0.29 10.66
C LEU A 121 -7.36 -0.83 10.24
N ASN A 122 -8.26 0.04 9.77
CA ASN A 122 -9.63 -0.35 9.45
C ASN A 122 -10.12 0.36 8.18
N ILE A 123 -10.92 -0.33 7.39
CA ILE A 123 -11.70 0.29 6.30
C ILE A 123 -13.00 0.81 6.92
N HIS A 124 -13.24 2.11 6.80
CA HIS A 124 -14.47 2.74 7.23
C HIS A 124 -15.50 2.78 6.10
N GLU A 125 -16.78 2.92 6.43
CA GLU A 125 -17.86 2.82 5.45
C GLU A 125 -17.92 3.99 4.46
N LEU A 126 -17.51 5.20 4.83
CA LEU A 126 -17.59 6.39 3.97
C LEU A 126 -16.20 6.84 3.48
N GLY A 127 -16.16 7.36 2.26
CA GLY A 127 -15.02 8.12 1.72
C GLY A 127 -15.15 9.63 1.93
N ASP A 128 -15.75 10.07 3.03
CA ASP A 128 -15.92 11.49 3.34
C ASP A 128 -14.77 11.97 4.25
N LEU A 129 -13.92 12.84 3.69
CA LEU A 129 -12.78 13.45 4.38
C LEU A 129 -13.04 14.92 4.78
N SER A 130 -14.29 15.41 4.72
CA SER A 130 -14.64 16.80 5.00
C SER A 130 -14.27 17.26 6.42
N LEU A 131 -14.27 16.33 7.39
CA LEU A 131 -13.83 16.54 8.77
C LEU A 131 -12.64 15.63 9.13
N GLY A 132 -11.79 15.30 8.14
CA GLY A 132 -10.74 14.31 8.30
C GLY A 132 -11.33 12.94 8.61
N CYS A 133 -10.73 12.20 9.55
CA CYS A 133 -11.15 10.84 9.86
C CYS A 133 -12.42 10.78 10.74
N ALA A 134 -12.94 11.94 11.18
CA ALA A 134 -14.18 11.99 11.94
C ALA A 134 -15.43 11.84 11.05
N SER A 135 -15.32 12.10 9.74
CA SER A 135 -16.43 11.99 8.79
C SER A 135 -16.47 10.66 8.03
N THR A 136 -15.58 9.72 8.32
CA THR A 136 -15.49 8.45 7.57
C THR A 136 -16.55 7.42 7.97
N GLY A 137 -17.35 7.67 9.00
CA GLY A 137 -18.36 6.74 9.51
C GLY A 137 -17.74 5.62 10.35
N ASP A 138 -18.48 4.53 10.56
CA ASP A 138 -18.03 3.37 11.33
C ASP A 138 -17.15 2.42 10.49
N HIS A 139 -16.64 1.34 11.11
CA HIS A 139 -15.97 0.27 10.37
C HIS A 139 -16.92 -0.32 9.31
N TYR A 140 -16.38 -0.65 8.14
CA TYR A 140 -17.17 -1.22 7.05
C TYR A 140 -17.71 -2.60 7.43
N ASN A 141 -19.00 -2.65 7.77
CA ASN A 141 -19.67 -3.82 8.33
C ASN A 141 -20.98 -4.17 7.59
N PRO A 142 -20.90 -4.63 6.32
CA PRO A 142 -22.11 -4.97 5.55
C PRO A 142 -22.83 -6.22 6.07
N ARG A 143 -22.21 -6.99 6.96
CA ARG A 143 -22.75 -8.25 7.52
C ARG A 143 -23.30 -8.08 8.95
N ASN A 144 -23.22 -6.89 9.52
CA ASN A 144 -23.64 -6.59 10.89
C ASN A 144 -23.03 -7.56 11.93
N CYS A 145 -21.73 -7.83 11.78
CA CYS A 145 -20.92 -8.62 12.72
C CYS A 145 -20.43 -7.76 13.88
N GLN A 146 -19.94 -8.39 14.95
CA GLN A 146 -19.13 -7.69 15.96
C GLN A 146 -17.71 -7.44 15.44
N HIS A 147 -16.98 -6.50 16.05
CA HIS A 147 -15.56 -6.27 15.78
C HIS A 147 -14.70 -7.49 16.13
N GLY A 148 -13.64 -7.74 15.37
CA GLY A 148 -12.72 -8.86 15.59
C GLY A 148 -11.34 -8.71 14.94
N ALA A 149 -10.48 -9.71 15.15
CA ALA A 149 -9.21 -9.82 14.43
C ALA A 149 -9.45 -10.18 12.97
N ARG A 150 -8.53 -9.83 12.08
CA ARG A 150 -8.58 -10.18 10.64
C ARG A 150 -8.78 -11.68 10.39
N GLU A 151 -8.21 -12.52 11.25
CA GLU A 151 -8.27 -13.98 11.20
C GLU A 151 -9.58 -14.58 11.76
N ASP A 152 -10.40 -13.78 12.45
CA ASP A 152 -11.68 -14.22 12.98
C ASP A 152 -12.71 -14.39 11.85
N ASN A 153 -13.53 -15.44 11.93
CA ASN A 153 -14.59 -15.70 10.94
C ASN A 153 -15.73 -14.68 11.03
N GLU A 154 -16.02 -14.21 12.25
CA GLU A 154 -16.99 -13.17 12.53
C GLU A 154 -16.24 -11.90 12.94
N ARG A 155 -16.30 -10.90 12.06
CA ARG A 155 -15.67 -9.58 12.20
C ARG A 155 -16.31 -8.60 11.24
N HIS A 156 -16.05 -7.31 11.38
CA HIS A 156 -16.37 -6.38 10.30
C HIS A 156 -15.50 -6.69 9.08
N VAL A 157 -16.05 -6.51 7.88
CA VAL A 157 -15.28 -6.71 6.63
C VAL A 157 -14.07 -5.76 6.60
N GLY A 158 -14.22 -4.55 7.15
CA GLY A 158 -13.17 -3.56 7.25
C GLY A 158 -12.10 -3.80 8.33
N ASP A 159 -12.22 -4.81 9.19
CA ASP A 159 -11.24 -5.05 10.25
C ASP A 159 -9.96 -5.71 9.70
N LEU A 160 -8.85 -4.95 9.68
CA LEU A 160 -7.54 -5.44 9.24
C LEU A 160 -6.60 -5.77 10.39
N GLY A 161 -7.00 -5.48 11.63
CA GLY A 161 -6.19 -5.65 12.84
C GLY A 161 -5.12 -4.57 12.97
N ASN A 162 -3.94 -4.96 13.49
CA ASN A 162 -2.86 -4.04 13.77
C ASN A 162 -1.76 -4.04 12.70
N ILE A 163 -1.16 -2.87 12.48
CA ILE A 163 0.14 -2.68 11.84
C ILE A 163 1.18 -2.27 12.88
N SER A 164 2.45 -2.60 12.66
CA SER A 164 3.54 -2.30 13.59
C SER A 164 4.46 -1.24 13.01
N ALA A 165 4.57 -0.11 13.71
CA ALA A 165 5.51 0.96 13.42
C ALA A 165 6.83 0.74 14.16
N ASP A 166 7.94 0.86 13.43
CA ASP A 166 9.29 0.73 13.97
C ASP A 166 9.69 1.92 14.84
N LYS A 167 10.92 1.89 15.37
CA LYS A 167 11.49 2.97 16.19
C LYS A 167 11.56 4.34 15.49
N ASN A 168 11.48 4.37 14.16
CA ASN A 168 11.50 5.59 13.35
C ASN A 168 10.08 6.05 12.99
N GLY A 169 9.04 5.37 13.50
CA GLY A 169 7.65 5.69 13.20
C GLY A 169 7.19 5.22 11.82
N ARG A 170 7.89 4.24 11.22
CA ARG A 170 7.54 3.65 9.92
C ARG A 170 6.92 2.27 10.12
N ALA A 171 5.71 2.09 9.62
CA ALA A 171 5.05 0.78 9.48
C ALA A 171 5.12 0.34 8.01
N SER A 172 5.67 -0.84 7.74
CA SER A 172 5.63 -1.49 6.42
C SER A 172 4.98 -2.85 6.56
N PHE A 173 3.93 -3.11 5.80
CA PHE A 173 3.11 -4.30 5.97
C PHE A 173 2.63 -4.85 4.64
N ARG A 174 2.44 -6.17 4.61
CA ARG A 174 1.77 -6.91 3.56
C ARG A 174 0.88 -7.96 4.20
N MET A 175 -0.39 -7.98 3.85
CA MET A 175 -1.38 -8.89 4.41
C MET A 175 -2.33 -9.40 3.33
N GLU A 176 -2.97 -10.52 3.63
CA GLU A 176 -3.97 -11.15 2.77
C GLU A 176 -5.31 -11.20 3.49
N ASP A 177 -6.38 -10.93 2.76
CA ASP A 177 -7.74 -10.91 3.30
C ASP A 177 -8.70 -11.63 2.35
N LYS A 178 -9.55 -12.51 2.89
CA LYS A 178 -10.51 -13.31 2.11
C LYS A 178 -11.90 -12.67 2.02
N ASN A 179 -12.21 -11.78 2.95
CA ASN A 179 -13.51 -11.10 3.06
C ASN A 179 -13.54 -9.82 2.22
N ILE A 180 -12.41 -9.12 2.10
CA ILE A 180 -12.33 -7.87 1.33
C ILE A 180 -12.35 -8.17 -0.16
N LYS A 181 -13.20 -7.42 -0.87
CA LYS A 181 -13.20 -7.34 -2.32
C LYS A 181 -12.92 -5.91 -2.76
N VAL A 182 -11.98 -5.71 -3.69
CA VAL A 182 -11.59 -4.36 -4.16
C VAL A 182 -12.79 -3.56 -4.66
N TRP A 183 -13.70 -4.18 -5.42
CA TRP A 183 -14.89 -3.50 -5.96
C TRP A 183 -15.90 -3.06 -4.88
N ASP A 184 -15.90 -3.69 -3.71
CA ASP A 184 -16.81 -3.35 -2.60
C ASP A 184 -16.28 -2.20 -1.72
N VAL A 185 -14.97 -1.93 -1.81
CA VAL A 185 -14.28 -0.93 -0.96
C VAL A 185 -13.82 0.31 -1.71
N ILE A 186 -13.83 0.32 -3.05
CA ILE A 186 -13.58 1.54 -3.83
C ILE A 186 -14.58 2.63 -3.42
N GLY A 187 -14.07 3.83 -3.12
CA GLY A 187 -14.87 4.98 -2.68
C GLY A 187 -15.11 5.04 -1.17
N ARG A 188 -14.69 4.01 -0.42
CA ARG A 188 -14.63 4.04 1.05
C ARG A 188 -13.30 4.62 1.52
N SER A 189 -13.03 4.63 2.82
CA SER A 189 -11.76 5.10 3.36
C SER A 189 -11.02 4.02 4.14
N LEU A 190 -9.69 4.10 4.12
CA LEU A 190 -8.82 3.36 5.02
C LEU A 190 -8.33 4.32 6.09
N VAL A 191 -8.36 3.91 7.35
CA VAL A 191 -8.02 4.72 8.52
C VAL A 191 -6.97 4.00 9.35
N VAL A 192 -5.91 4.72 9.74
CA VAL A 192 -4.95 4.28 10.75
C VAL A 192 -5.25 4.99 12.07
N HIS A 193 -5.34 4.23 13.16
CA HIS A 193 -5.75 4.72 14.47
C HIS A 193 -4.56 5.09 15.37
N HIS A 194 -4.84 5.85 16.43
CA HIS A 194 -3.84 6.31 17.38
C HIS A 194 -3.18 5.17 18.17
N GLY A 195 -3.96 4.18 18.58
CA GLY A 195 -3.50 3.08 19.43
C GLY A 195 -3.72 1.72 18.81
N GLU A 196 -3.37 0.71 19.61
CA GLU A 196 -3.57 -0.70 19.31
C GLU A 196 -5.06 -1.06 19.30
N ASP A 197 -5.47 -1.82 18.30
CA ASP A 197 -6.74 -2.52 18.25
C ASP A 197 -6.68 -3.77 19.13
N ASP A 198 -7.53 -3.84 20.15
CA ASP A 198 -7.63 -4.99 21.07
C ASP A 198 -8.31 -6.23 20.46
N LEU A 199 -8.68 -6.15 19.19
CA LEU A 199 -9.25 -7.21 18.36
C LEU A 199 -10.56 -7.75 18.91
N GLY A 200 -11.31 -6.93 19.66
CA GLY A 200 -12.55 -7.33 20.32
C GLY A 200 -12.33 -8.27 21.50
N ARG A 201 -11.10 -8.37 22.00
CA ARG A 201 -10.70 -9.23 23.13
C ARG A 201 -10.47 -8.43 24.41
N GLY A 202 -10.57 -7.11 24.36
CA GLY A 202 -10.53 -6.25 25.53
C GLY A 202 -11.79 -6.35 26.40
N THR A 203 -11.73 -5.69 27.56
CA THR A 203 -12.84 -5.59 28.51
C THR A 203 -13.66 -4.30 28.36
N ASN A 204 -13.31 -3.44 27.41
CA ASN A 204 -14.02 -2.19 27.15
C ASN A 204 -15.27 -2.46 26.30
N GLU A 205 -16.33 -1.69 26.49
CA GLU A 205 -17.52 -1.74 25.64
C GLU A 205 -17.18 -1.47 24.16
N LEU A 206 -16.19 -0.58 23.92
CA LEU A 206 -15.69 -0.27 22.59
C LEU A 206 -14.90 -1.42 21.94
N SER A 207 -14.45 -2.43 22.69
CA SER A 207 -13.70 -3.57 22.14
C SER A 207 -14.51 -4.26 21.04
N LYS A 208 -15.80 -4.49 21.27
CA LYS A 208 -16.70 -5.17 20.32
C LYS A 208 -17.20 -4.28 19.18
N ILE A 209 -16.89 -2.99 19.19
CA ILE A 209 -17.35 -2.01 18.20
C ILE A 209 -16.21 -1.49 17.34
N THR A 210 -15.06 -1.17 17.94
CA THR A 210 -13.94 -0.48 17.27
C THR A 210 -12.58 -1.06 17.62
N GLY A 211 -12.52 -2.08 18.48
CA GLY A 211 -11.25 -2.57 19.03
C GLY A 211 -10.59 -1.61 20.02
N ASN A 212 -11.28 -0.54 20.44
CA ASN A 212 -10.76 0.47 21.37
C ASN A 212 -9.43 1.11 20.91
N SER A 213 -9.23 1.23 19.59
CA SER A 213 -8.01 1.72 18.94
C SER A 213 -7.77 3.24 19.06
N GLY A 214 -8.70 3.97 19.67
CA GLY A 214 -8.66 5.43 19.76
C GLY A 214 -8.99 6.15 18.44
N PRO A 215 -8.78 7.48 18.38
CA PRO A 215 -9.17 8.27 17.20
C PRO A 215 -8.32 7.93 15.96
N GLY A 216 -8.90 8.12 14.78
CA GLY A 216 -8.17 8.04 13.51
C GLY A 216 -7.10 9.13 13.39
N LEU A 217 -5.85 8.74 13.16
CA LEU A 217 -4.72 9.65 12.96
C LEU A 217 -4.68 10.20 11.53
N SER A 218 -4.86 9.31 10.56
CA SER A 218 -4.79 9.61 9.14
C SER A 218 -5.68 8.66 8.37
N CYS A 219 -6.21 9.16 7.26
CA CYS A 219 -7.17 8.43 6.46
C CYS A 219 -7.07 8.89 5.01
N GLY A 220 -7.53 8.03 4.11
CA GLY A 220 -7.57 8.32 2.69
C GLY A 220 -8.63 7.51 1.99
N ILE A 221 -9.14 8.03 0.87
CA ILE A 221 -10.13 7.35 0.06
C ILE A 221 -9.45 6.21 -0.71
N ILE A 222 -10.09 5.05 -0.73
CA ILE A 222 -9.70 3.89 -1.55
C ILE A 222 -10.09 4.20 -3.00
N ALA A 223 -9.10 4.65 -3.77
CA ALA A 223 -9.27 5.06 -5.16
C ALA A 223 -8.89 3.94 -6.13
N ARG A 224 -9.45 3.95 -7.33
CA ARG A 224 -9.06 3.02 -8.41
C ARG A 224 -7.59 3.22 -8.75
N SER A 225 -6.85 2.11 -8.90
CA SER A 225 -5.48 2.09 -9.40
C SER A 225 -5.42 1.28 -10.69
N ALA A 226 -4.44 1.58 -11.55
CA ALA A 226 -4.19 0.77 -12.72
C ALA A 226 -3.62 -0.60 -12.34
N GLY A 227 -4.11 -1.65 -13.00
CA GLY A 227 -3.45 -2.95 -13.05
C GLY A 227 -2.21 -2.95 -13.93
N LEU A 228 -1.58 -4.12 -14.07
CA LEU A 228 -0.48 -4.30 -15.02
C LEU A 228 -0.91 -3.86 -16.43
N PHE A 229 -0.09 -3.04 -17.08
CA PHE A 229 -0.23 -2.53 -18.44
C PHE A 229 -1.43 -1.61 -18.70
N GLN A 230 -2.17 -1.21 -17.65
CA GLN A 230 -3.37 -0.38 -17.80
C GLN A 230 -3.09 1.13 -17.73
N ASN A 231 -1.88 1.54 -17.36
CA ASN A 231 -1.50 2.95 -17.28
C ASN A 231 -0.51 3.33 -18.38
N THR A 232 -1.01 3.75 -19.55
CA THR A 232 -0.17 4.18 -20.68
C THR A 232 0.23 5.66 -20.63
N LYS A 233 -0.23 6.42 -19.61
CA LYS A 233 0.02 7.87 -19.50
C LYS A 233 1.51 8.13 -19.24
N LYS A 234 2.17 8.85 -20.15
CA LYS A 234 3.59 9.22 -20.06
C LYS A 234 3.85 10.60 -19.46
N TYR A 235 2.85 11.50 -19.51
CA TYR A 235 2.99 12.90 -19.10
C TYR A 235 1.89 13.29 -18.13
N CYS A 236 2.25 13.95 -17.02
CA CYS A 236 1.29 14.65 -16.15
C CYS A 236 1.30 16.14 -16.48
N ALA A 237 0.13 16.76 -16.60
CA ALA A 237 -0.01 18.21 -16.73
C ALA A 237 0.04 18.95 -15.38
N CYS A 238 0.17 18.20 -14.28
CA CYS A 238 0.49 18.74 -12.98
C CYS A 238 1.95 19.23 -12.94
N ASP A 239 2.27 20.17 -12.06
CA ASP A 239 3.56 20.86 -11.89
C ASP A 239 4.75 19.95 -11.51
N GLY A 240 4.63 18.63 -11.72
CA GLY A 240 5.70 17.65 -11.57
C GLY A 240 6.22 17.51 -10.15
N LYS A 241 5.56 18.14 -9.17
CA LYS A 241 5.95 18.05 -7.77
C LYS A 241 5.66 16.65 -7.27
N ILE A 242 6.71 16.02 -6.78
CA ILE A 242 6.63 14.76 -6.05
C ILE A 242 5.89 15.07 -4.74
N LEU A 243 4.64 14.60 -4.64
CA LEU A 243 3.77 14.90 -3.49
C LEU A 243 4.24 14.17 -2.22
N TRP A 244 4.78 12.97 -2.39
CA TRP A 244 5.43 12.15 -1.36
C TRP A 244 6.24 11.03 -2.01
N GLU A 245 7.40 10.72 -1.44
CA GLU A 245 8.22 9.55 -1.79
C GLU A 245 8.29 8.64 -0.57
N ASP A 246 8.18 7.33 -0.80
CA ASP A 246 8.33 6.30 0.23
C ASP A 246 9.79 6.14 0.70
N LYS A 247 10.62 7.18 0.60
CA LYS A 247 12.01 7.14 1.07
C LYS A 247 12.05 7.38 2.58
N PRO A 248 12.95 6.71 3.32
CA PRO A 248 13.29 7.12 4.68
C PRO A 248 13.64 8.61 4.65
N LEU A 249 13.18 9.36 5.65
CA LEU A 249 13.66 10.73 5.86
C LEU A 249 15.18 10.62 6.09
N SER A 250 15.98 10.90 5.07
CA SER A 250 17.42 11.09 5.25
C SER A 250 17.62 12.26 6.20
N GLU A 251 18.56 12.14 7.14
CA GLU A 251 19.03 13.31 7.89
C GLU A 251 19.35 14.44 6.90
N PRO A 252 19.01 15.69 7.23
CA PRO A 252 19.31 16.81 6.36
C PRO A 252 20.81 16.86 6.11
N THR A 253 21.24 16.52 4.89
CA THR A 253 22.56 16.84 4.41
C THR A 253 22.70 18.35 4.52
N SER A 254 23.65 18.79 5.34
CA SER A 254 24.00 20.19 5.46
C SER A 254 24.18 20.78 4.07
N MET A 255 23.46 21.87 3.77
CA MET A 255 23.71 22.61 2.56
C MET A 255 25.18 23.01 2.53
N PRO A 256 25.93 22.74 1.44
CA PRO A 256 27.23 23.35 1.28
C PRO A 256 27.02 24.85 1.17
N SER A 257 27.65 25.59 2.08
CA SER A 257 27.73 27.04 2.05
C SER A 257 28.24 27.48 0.67
N GLN A 258 27.35 28.08 -0.13
CA GLN A 258 27.77 28.83 -1.29
C GLN A 258 28.23 30.22 -0.80
N LEU A 259 29.51 30.49 -1.09
CA LEU A 259 30.28 31.74 -1.09
C LEU A 259 29.56 33.03 -0.66
#